data_AF-A0A0F9M7P7-F1
#
_entry.id   AF-A0A0F9M7P7-F1
#
_cell.length_a   1.000
_cell.length_b   1.000
_cell.length_c   1.000
_cell.angle_alpha   90.00
_cell.angle_beta   90.00
_cell.angle_gamma   90.00
#
_symmetry.space_group_name_H-M   'P 1'
#
loop_
_entity.id
_entity.type
_entity.pdbx_description
1 polymer ?
#
loop_
_entity_poly.entity_id
_entity_poly.type
_entity_poly.pdbx_seq_one_letter_code
_entity_poly.pdbx_strand_id
1 'polypeptide(L)'
;MGLVEHAERELRVAGFYDEDSDYSGMLAEAVMELIKLFAKQGHSGFSAGRTRQIFGKLADYQPLLPLTGDDDEWNECHDGMFQNNRCSHVFKDKTGTYDIQGKVFREPNGSCYTGSDSRVPVTFPYVPKIEYVDVDKED
;
A
#
# COMPACT_ATOMS: atom_id res chain seq x y z
N MET A 1 18.98 -6.10 24.24
CA MET A 1 18.01 -6.74 23.34
C MET A 1 18.14 -6.11 21.97
N GLY A 2 18.52 -6.89 20.96
CA GLY A 2 18.63 -6.42 19.56
C GLY A 2 17.28 -6.39 18.83
N LEU A 3 17.23 -5.81 17.62
CA LEU A 3 16.02 -5.73 16.81
C LEU A 3 15.42 -7.13 16.53
N VAL A 4 16.27 -8.11 16.22
CA VAL A 4 15.85 -9.50 15.92
C VAL A 4 15.18 -10.14 17.14
N GLU A 5 15.80 -10.05 18.31
CA GLU A 5 15.24 -10.59 19.57
C GLU A 5 13.93 -9.90 19.95
N HIS A 6 13.85 -8.59 19.74
CA HIS A 6 12.62 -7.83 19.97
C HIS A 6 11.48 -8.30 19.06
N ALA A 7 11.72 -8.40 17.75
CA ALA A 7 10.72 -8.82 16.78
C ALA A 7 10.22 -10.25 17.03
N GLU A 8 11.15 -11.18 17.29
CA GLU A 8 10.82 -12.57 17.65
C GLU A 8 9.89 -12.64 18.85
N ARG A 9 10.18 -11.87 19.91
CA ARG A 9 9.34 -11.81 21.10
C ARG A 9 7.95 -11.28 20.79
N GLU A 10 7.83 -10.19 20.03
CA GLU A 10 6.53 -9.60 19.70
C GLU A 10 5.69 -10.52 18.82
N LEU A 11 6.29 -11.20 17.84
CA LEU A 11 5.59 -12.18 16.99
C LEU A 11 5.04 -13.36 17.81
N ARG A 12 5.80 -13.84 18.80
CA ARG A 12 5.33 -14.88 19.74
C ARG A 12 4.22 -14.39 20.64
N VAL A 13 4.35 -13.19 21.21
CA VAL A 13 3.31 -12.60 22.07
C VAL A 13 2.00 -12.39 21.30
N ALA A 14 2.09 -12.06 20.02
CA ALA A 14 0.94 -11.89 19.14
C ALA A 14 0.37 -13.20 18.56
N GLY A 15 0.93 -14.38 18.91
CA GLY A 15 0.42 -15.68 18.47
C GLY A 15 0.72 -16.03 17.02
N PHE A 16 1.62 -15.31 16.33
CA PHE A 16 1.94 -15.58 14.92
C PHE A 16 2.65 -16.92 14.67
N TYR A 17 3.01 -17.66 15.71
CA TYR A 17 3.61 -19.00 15.63
C TYR A 17 2.67 -20.12 16.09
N ASP A 18 1.45 -19.78 16.51
CA ASP A 18 0.50 -20.75 17.03
C ASP A 18 -0.09 -21.60 15.88
N GLU A 19 -0.56 -22.81 16.18
CA GLU A 19 -1.07 -23.74 15.15
C GLU A 19 -2.27 -23.18 14.37
N ASP A 20 -3.07 -22.34 15.02
CA ASP A 20 -4.24 -21.64 14.48
C ASP A 20 -3.93 -20.26 13.91
N SER A 21 -2.66 -19.88 13.84
CA SER A 21 -2.24 -18.60 13.24
C SER A 21 -2.48 -18.54 11.73
N ASP A 22 -2.64 -17.32 11.22
CA ASP A 22 -2.78 -17.08 9.78
C ASP A 22 -1.63 -17.72 9.01
N TYR A 23 -2.01 -18.50 7.99
CA TYR A 23 -1.07 -19.25 7.15
C TYR A 23 -0.13 -20.18 7.94
N SER A 24 -0.56 -20.72 9.09
CA SER A 24 0.16 -21.72 9.88
C SER A 24 1.60 -21.31 10.21
N GLY A 25 1.79 -20.06 10.65
CA GLY A 25 3.08 -19.51 11.05
C GLY A 25 3.99 -19.02 9.92
N MET A 26 3.61 -19.21 8.64
CA MET A 26 4.41 -18.76 7.50
C MET A 26 4.63 -17.23 7.50
N LEU A 27 3.66 -16.48 8.02
CA LEU A 27 3.77 -15.02 8.11
C LEU A 27 4.87 -14.58 9.09
N ALA A 28 5.01 -15.25 10.23
CA ALA A 28 6.05 -14.96 11.20
C ALA A 28 7.45 -15.16 10.60
N GLU A 29 7.64 -16.27 9.88
CA GLU A 29 8.92 -16.57 9.22
C GLU A 29 9.26 -15.53 8.15
N ALA A 30 8.30 -15.15 7.29
CA ALA A 30 8.51 -14.11 6.29
C ALA A 30 8.89 -12.76 6.91
N VAL A 31 8.20 -12.35 7.97
CA VAL A 31 8.53 -11.13 8.71
C VAL A 31 9.94 -11.22 9.31
N MET A 32 10.30 -12.36 9.90
CA MET A 32 11.62 -12.55 10.51
C MET A 32 12.75 -12.54 9.48
N GLU A 33 12.55 -13.04 8.26
CA GLU A 33 13.52 -12.92 7.18
C GLU A 33 13.82 -11.45 6.84
N LEU A 34 12.77 -10.63 6.70
CA LEU A 34 12.90 -9.19 6.45
C LEU A 34 13.61 -8.48 7.61
N ILE A 35 13.26 -8.79 8.86
CA ILE A 35 13.89 -8.21 10.06
C ILE A 35 15.36 -8.58 10.15
N LYS A 36 15.72 -9.85 9.93
CA LYS A 36 17.12 -10.32 9.96
C LYS A 36 17.95 -9.61 8.89
N LEU A 37 17.42 -9.50 7.67
CA LEU A 37 18.09 -8.78 6.58
C LEU A 37 18.26 -7.29 6.90
N PHE A 38 17.20 -6.64 7.39
CA PHE A 38 17.23 -5.23 7.75
C PHE A 38 18.21 -4.93 8.90
N ALA A 39 18.25 -5.78 9.93
CA ALA A 39 19.21 -5.68 11.03
C ALA A 39 20.66 -5.84 10.56
N LYS A 40 20.91 -6.79 9.64
CA LYS A 40 22.25 -7.05 9.06
C LYS A 40 22.81 -5.85 8.30
N GLN A 41 21.96 -4.99 7.73
CA GLN A 41 22.39 -3.79 6.98
C GLN A 41 23.03 -2.70 7.86
N GLY A 42 22.88 -2.77 9.20
CA GLY A 42 23.60 -1.89 10.12
C GLY A 42 23.22 -0.40 10.04
N HIS A 43 21.95 -0.12 9.72
CA HIS A 43 21.46 1.26 9.58
C HIS A 43 21.57 2.08 10.87
N SER A 44 21.85 3.38 10.70
CA SER A 44 21.58 4.39 11.72
C SER A 44 20.07 4.58 11.91
N GLY A 45 19.63 5.22 13.01
CA GLY A 45 18.21 5.52 13.22
C GLY A 45 17.56 6.32 12.07
N PHE A 46 18.31 7.25 11.47
CA PHE A 46 17.82 8.05 10.34
C PHE A 46 17.68 7.23 9.05
N SER A 47 18.72 6.51 8.66
CA SER A 47 18.68 5.68 7.45
C SER A 47 17.68 4.52 7.59
N ALA A 48 17.56 3.94 8.79
CA ALA A 48 16.56 2.91 9.08
C ALA A 48 15.12 3.43 8.87
N GLY A 49 14.83 4.66 9.32
CA GLY A 49 13.53 5.29 9.08
C GLY A 49 13.23 5.48 7.59
N ARG A 50 14.21 6.00 6.83
CA ARG A 50 14.07 6.22 5.38
C ARG A 50 13.91 4.92 4.59
N THR A 51 14.72 3.91 4.89
CA THR A 51 14.65 2.62 4.21
C THR A 51 13.29 1.96 4.39
N ARG A 52 12.73 1.95 5.62
CA ARG A 52 11.39 1.40 5.87
C ARG A 52 10.29 2.15 5.10
N GLN A 53 10.36 3.48 5.06
CA GLN A 53 9.38 4.30 4.34
C GLN A 53 9.39 4.00 2.83
N ILE A 54 10.58 3.92 2.22
CA ILE A 54 10.71 3.63 0.78
C ILE A 54 10.31 2.19 0.49
N PHE A 55 10.75 1.23 1.32
CA PHE A 55 10.37 -0.17 1.17
C PHE A 55 8.86 -0.37 1.22
N GLY A 56 8.18 0.20 2.23
CA GLY A 56 6.71 0.09 2.34
C GLY A 56 6.00 0.60 1.09
N LYS A 57 6.35 1.82 0.63
CA LYS A 57 5.79 2.36 -0.62
C LYS A 57 5.97 1.42 -1.81
N LEU A 58 7.18 0.89 -2.00
CA LEU A 58 7.46 0.03 -3.15
C LEU A 58 6.81 -1.35 -3.03
N ALA A 59 6.73 -1.91 -1.82
CA ALA A 59 6.02 -3.16 -1.54
C ALA A 59 4.51 -3.02 -1.79
N ASP A 60 3.96 -1.83 -1.58
CA ASP A 60 2.57 -1.46 -1.87
C ASP A 60 2.36 -1.00 -3.33
N TYR A 61 3.37 -1.14 -4.21
CA TYR A 61 3.33 -0.68 -5.61
C TYR A 61 2.99 0.82 -5.77
N GLN A 62 3.39 1.65 -4.81
CA GLN A 62 3.13 3.09 -4.82
C GLN A 62 4.28 3.88 -5.48
N PRO A 63 3.97 4.97 -6.20
CA PRO A 63 4.98 5.82 -6.78
C PRO A 63 5.73 6.62 -5.69
N LEU A 64 7.05 6.76 -5.86
CA LEU A 64 7.89 7.56 -4.96
C LEU A 64 7.83 9.07 -5.22
N LEU A 65 7.48 9.45 -6.45
CA LEU A 65 7.35 10.83 -6.94
C LEU A 65 5.94 11.04 -7.52
N PRO A 66 5.45 12.30 -7.58
CA PRO A 66 4.19 12.59 -8.26
C PRO A 66 4.13 11.98 -9.66
N LEU A 67 2.93 11.61 -10.08
CA LEU A 67 2.64 11.31 -11.48
C LEU A 67 2.66 12.63 -12.26
N THR A 68 3.25 12.61 -13.45
CA THR A 68 3.38 13.79 -14.31
C THR A 68 2.27 13.89 -15.33
N GLY A 69 1.66 12.75 -15.68
CA GLY A 69 0.66 12.66 -16.75
C GLY A 69 1.28 12.48 -18.13
N ASP A 70 2.62 12.38 -18.22
CA ASP A 70 3.34 12.13 -19.48
C ASP A 70 2.89 10.81 -20.12
N ASP A 71 2.96 10.73 -21.45
CA ASP A 71 2.41 9.59 -22.21
C ASP A 71 3.11 8.25 -21.88
N ASP A 72 4.36 8.29 -21.42
CA ASP A 72 5.12 7.11 -21.01
C ASP A 72 4.70 6.54 -19.65
N GLU A 73 3.88 7.25 -18.87
CA GLU A 73 3.30 6.75 -17.62
C GLU A 73 2.06 5.87 -17.84
N TRP A 74 1.66 5.57 -19.08
CA TRP A 74 0.38 4.92 -19.39
C TRP A 74 0.53 3.67 -20.24
N ASN A 75 -0.25 2.64 -19.90
CA ASN A 75 -0.47 1.46 -20.73
C ASN A 75 -1.95 1.35 -21.08
N GLU A 76 -2.27 1.06 -22.34
CA GLU A 76 -3.64 0.75 -22.75
C GLU A 76 -4.05 -0.61 -22.17
N CYS A 77 -5.12 -0.64 -21.38
CA CYS A 77 -5.63 -1.87 -20.74
C CYS A 77 -6.96 -2.34 -21.36
N HIS A 78 -7.67 -1.43 -22.04
CA HIS A 78 -8.87 -1.72 -22.81
C HIS A 78 -9.03 -0.63 -23.88
N ASP A 79 -9.85 -0.86 -24.91
CA ASP A 79 -10.06 0.10 -26.01
C ASP A 79 -10.40 1.51 -25.49
N GLY A 80 -9.46 2.44 -25.65
CA GLY A 80 -9.59 3.82 -25.18
C GLY A 80 -9.52 4.04 -23.67
N MET A 81 -9.10 3.02 -22.90
CA MET A 81 -8.89 3.07 -21.45
C MET A 81 -7.43 2.73 -21.11
N PHE A 82 -6.79 3.64 -20.39
CA PHE A 82 -5.39 3.54 -20.04
C PHE A 82 -5.23 3.50 -18.53
N GLN A 83 -4.34 2.64 -18.06
CA GLN A 83 -3.95 2.52 -16.66
C GLN A 83 -2.56 3.11 -16.48
N ASN A 84 -2.35 3.85 -15.40
CA ASN A 84 -1.02 4.38 -15.09
C ASN A 84 -0.09 3.23 -14.66
N ASN A 85 1.09 3.15 -15.26
CA ASN A 85 2.04 2.05 -15.06
C ASN A 85 2.90 2.21 -13.80
N ARG A 86 2.83 3.37 -13.13
CA ARG A 86 3.46 3.64 -11.82
C ARG A 86 2.46 3.58 -10.67
N CYS A 87 1.16 3.57 -10.95
CA CYS A 87 0.09 3.67 -9.96
C CYS A 87 -1.19 2.99 -10.48
N SER A 88 -1.39 1.73 -10.09
CA SER A 88 -2.42 0.84 -10.65
C SER A 88 -3.86 1.30 -10.43
N HIS A 89 -4.11 2.24 -9.52
CA HIS A 89 -5.44 2.77 -9.24
C HIS A 89 -5.73 4.11 -9.93
N VAL A 90 -4.83 4.58 -10.81
CA VAL A 90 -5.07 5.79 -11.63
C VAL A 90 -5.31 5.39 -13.08
N PHE A 91 -6.42 5.88 -13.64
CA PHE A 91 -6.88 5.58 -14.98
C PHE A 91 -7.17 6.85 -15.77
N LYS A 92 -7.11 6.76 -17.09
CA LYS A 92 -7.64 7.79 -17.99
C LYS A 92 -8.45 7.16 -19.11
N ASP A 93 -9.50 7.86 -19.51
CA ASP A 93 -10.31 7.54 -20.68
C ASP A 93 -10.74 8.83 -21.38
N LYS A 94 -11.67 8.73 -22.36
CA LYS A 94 -12.20 9.89 -23.11
C LYS A 94 -12.82 11.00 -22.24
N THR A 95 -13.17 10.71 -20.99
CA THR A 95 -13.79 11.65 -20.06
C THR A 95 -12.77 12.38 -19.18
N GLY A 96 -11.53 11.89 -19.13
CA GLY A 96 -10.43 12.47 -18.35
C GLY A 96 -9.71 11.44 -17.49
N THR A 97 -8.86 11.94 -16.59
CA THR A 97 -8.07 11.14 -15.66
C THR A 97 -8.70 11.13 -14.28
N TYR A 98 -8.73 9.96 -13.64
CA TYR A 98 -9.29 9.76 -12.31
C TYR A 98 -8.54 8.70 -11.52
N ASP A 99 -8.64 8.81 -10.20
CA ASP A 99 -8.14 7.85 -9.23
C ASP A 99 -9.32 7.05 -8.66
N ILE A 100 -9.34 5.72 -8.88
CA ILE A 100 -10.41 4.84 -8.39
C ILE A 100 -10.32 4.53 -6.89
N GLN A 101 -9.21 4.91 -6.25
CA GLN A 101 -8.99 4.84 -4.79
C GLN A 101 -8.91 6.23 -4.15
N GLY A 102 -9.27 7.30 -4.89
CA GLY A 102 -9.26 8.66 -4.36
C GLY A 102 -10.10 8.80 -3.08
N LYS A 103 -11.20 8.04 -2.99
CA LYS A 103 -11.93 7.81 -1.74
C LYS A 103 -12.09 6.32 -1.45
N VAL A 104 -11.85 5.94 -0.21
CA VAL A 104 -12.13 4.59 0.31
C VAL A 104 -13.19 4.73 1.39
N PHE A 105 -14.33 4.07 1.18
CA PHE A 105 -15.43 4.10 2.15
C PHE A 105 -15.16 3.09 3.25
N ARG A 106 -15.38 3.48 4.50
CA ARG A 106 -15.11 2.65 5.67
C ARG A 106 -16.36 2.51 6.54
N GLU A 107 -16.73 1.26 6.80
CA GLU A 107 -17.85 0.91 7.66
C GLU A 107 -17.46 0.94 9.16
N PRO A 108 -18.43 0.97 10.08
CA PRO A 108 -18.16 0.97 11.53
C PRO A 108 -17.40 -0.28 12.03
N ASN A 109 -17.45 -1.39 11.30
CA ASN A 109 -16.69 -2.62 11.59
C ASN A 109 -15.21 -2.56 11.15
N GLY A 110 -14.79 -1.47 10.48
CA GLY A 110 -13.45 -1.28 9.94
C GLY A 110 -13.24 -1.78 8.49
N SER A 111 -14.21 -2.48 7.91
CA SER A 111 -14.20 -2.90 6.51
C SER A 111 -14.11 -1.68 5.59
N CYS A 112 -13.32 -1.80 4.53
CA CYS A 112 -13.11 -0.74 3.56
C CYS A 112 -13.48 -1.23 2.15
N TYR A 113 -14.13 -0.38 1.35
CA TYR A 113 -14.48 -0.69 -0.03
C TYR A 113 -14.31 0.52 -0.96
N THR A 114 -14.24 0.23 -2.26
CA THR A 114 -14.30 1.24 -3.32
C THR A 114 -15.43 0.95 -4.29
N GLY A 115 -15.94 1.98 -4.95
CA GLY A 115 -17.01 1.89 -5.94
C GLY A 115 -16.95 3.02 -6.96
N SER A 116 -18.03 3.22 -7.71
CA SER A 116 -18.11 4.33 -8.68
C SER A 116 -17.90 5.70 -8.02
N ASP A 117 -18.43 5.88 -6.81
CA ASP A 117 -18.31 7.12 -6.03
C ASP A 117 -16.94 7.33 -5.37
N SER A 118 -16.05 6.33 -5.48
CA SER A 118 -14.65 6.45 -5.04
C SER A 118 -13.81 7.29 -5.99
N ARG A 119 -14.26 7.47 -7.23
CA ARG A 119 -13.49 8.12 -8.29
C ARG A 119 -13.28 9.59 -7.98
N VAL A 120 -12.02 10.02 -7.93
CA VAL A 120 -11.65 11.43 -7.80
C VAL A 120 -10.94 11.89 -9.07
N PRO A 121 -11.36 13.00 -9.71
CA PRO A 121 -10.65 13.56 -10.86
C PRO A 121 -9.21 13.92 -10.51
N VAL A 122 -8.29 13.64 -11.42
CA VAL A 122 -6.85 13.85 -11.23
C VAL A 122 -6.36 15.04 -12.05
N THR A 123 -5.61 15.93 -11.40
CA THR A 123 -4.85 17.01 -12.05
C THR A 123 -3.37 16.85 -11.78
N PHE A 124 -2.53 17.02 -12.80
CA PHE A 124 -1.08 16.83 -12.68
C PHE A 124 -0.32 18.09 -12.28
N PRO A 125 0.81 17.97 -11.55
CA PRO A 125 1.36 16.72 -11.01
C PRO A 125 0.50 16.16 -9.87
N TYR A 126 0.30 14.83 -9.86
CA TYR A 126 -0.60 14.17 -8.92
C TYR A 126 0.18 13.33 -7.91
N VAL A 127 -0.05 13.57 -6.63
CA VAL A 127 0.44 12.70 -5.55
C VAL A 127 -0.73 11.84 -5.10
N PRO A 128 -0.72 10.52 -5.41
CA PRO A 128 -1.76 9.61 -4.99
C PRO A 128 -2.01 9.70 -3.49
N LYS A 129 -3.28 9.88 -3.13
CA LYS A 129 -3.73 9.97 -1.75
C LYS A 129 -5.09 9.29 -1.63
N ILE A 130 -5.24 8.49 -0.59
CA ILE A 130 -6.50 7.90 -0.19
C ILE A 130 -7.17 8.80 0.84
N GLU A 131 -8.39 9.23 0.56
CA GLU A 131 -9.30 9.82 1.54
C GLU A 131 -10.22 8.74 2.10
N TYR A 132 -10.12 8.46 3.41
CA TYR A 132 -11.07 7.55 4.06
C TYR A 132 -12.35 8.32 4.40
N VAL A 133 -13.49 7.80 3.95
CA VAL A 133 -14.82 8.36 4.20
C VAL A 133 -15.60 7.37 5.03
N ASP A 134 -15.90 7.72 6.29
CA ASP A 134 -16.70 6.87 7.16
C ASP A 134 -18.18 6.93 6.70
N VAL A 135 -18.79 5.75 6.52
CA VAL A 135 -20.19 5.60 6.08
C VAL A 135 -20.99 4.83 7.11
N ASP A 136 -22.29 5.12 7.17
CA ASP A 136 -23.23 4.28 7.89
C ASP A 136 -23.39 2.95 7.14
N LYS A 137 -23.71 1.89 7.88
CA LYS A 137 -23.90 0.56 7.30
C LYS A 137 -25.04 0.65 6.27
N GLU A 138 -24.77 0.36 5.00
CA GLU A 138 -25.86 0.13 4.04
C GLU A 138 -26.56 -1.18 4.46
N ASP A 139 -27.87 -1.11 4.72
CA ASP A 139 -28.73 -2.25 5.08
C ASP A 139 -28.85 -3.28 3.94
#